data_AF-A0A101WX76-F1
#
_entry.id   AF-A0A101WX76-F1
#
_cell.length_a   1.000
_cell.length_b   1.000
_cell.length_c   1.000
_cell.angle_alpha   90.00
_cell.angle_beta   90.00
_cell.angle_gamma   90.00
#
_symmetry.space_group_name_H-M   'P 1'
#
loop_
_entity.id
_entity.type
_entity.pdbx_description
1 polymer ?
#
loop_
_entity_poly.entity_id
_entity_poly.type
_entity_poly.pdbx_seq_one_letter_code
_entity_poly.pdbx_strand_id
1 'polypeptide(L)'
;MVDCTLLNLEQINEETRYTIIDFVYNNKGVKPKDLGVTGAYLRMLRNRQVRVSDNILCQALKFITEDELKLLLKGIIPEARATFNDIVRVVATARVDATAREFLLSLIKEYLGDYIGTLQQVWHVTDRDVEDFVKAKKLRGLREKTINDEVRYIRRALAELNWDLTPDGLREYLAELAEEGEQYVLKHTAYSLKSFLKTVLKPRDPFLFSLLYNSFTTIHVKNRNKVKLPTIDQLRQIWQGLPSIESKLYFTILAECGLRPSEPFLASIDDVDLEHGVIHIGKITETKRVFIAFLRPEVIEWIKREYLPVRESLIRAKLDVLKAGSLGMSPDVEEWARRFIPFNRERLRREIKNTAKQVLGRSFELYELRKFFATFMIAQGVPETIVN
;
A
#
# COMPACT_ATOMS: atom_id res chain seq x y z
N MET A 1 26.86 27.34 41.11
CA MET A 1 27.52 26.49 42.13
C MET A 1 27.13 25.07 41.84
N VAL A 2 28.06 24.13 41.92
CA VAL A 2 27.78 22.74 41.56
C VAL A 2 26.94 22.08 42.66
N ASP A 3 25.80 21.51 42.28
CA ASP A 3 25.01 20.63 43.16
C ASP A 3 25.59 19.22 43.11
N CYS A 4 26.05 18.72 44.27
CA CYS A 4 26.68 17.41 44.34
C CYS A 4 25.68 16.25 44.11
N THR A 5 24.37 16.50 44.16
CA THR A 5 23.33 15.49 43.87
C THR A 5 23.21 15.17 42.38
N LEU A 6 23.72 16.04 41.51
CA LEU A 6 23.73 15.84 40.05
C LEU A 6 24.97 15.08 39.57
N LEU A 7 25.89 14.74 40.49
CA LEU A 7 27.16 14.10 40.17
C LEU A 7 27.27 12.70 40.75
N ASN A 8 27.86 11.79 39.96
CA ASN A 8 28.30 10.51 40.46
C ASN A 8 29.70 10.63 41.09
N LEU A 9 29.74 10.90 42.40
CA LEU A 9 30.98 11.13 43.15
C LEU A 9 31.92 9.91 43.16
N GLU A 10 31.40 8.69 42.99
CA GLU A 10 32.21 7.45 42.94
C GLU A 10 33.15 7.41 41.74
N GLN A 11 32.78 8.07 40.64
CA GLN A 11 33.59 8.13 39.42
C GLN A 11 34.73 9.17 39.50
N ILE A 12 34.73 10.05 40.51
CA ILE A 12 35.80 11.02 40.73
C ILE A 12 36.95 10.32 41.47
N ASN A 13 38.05 10.10 40.75
CA ASN A 13 39.25 9.46 41.30
C ASN A 13 39.87 10.29 42.45
N GLU A 14 40.68 9.65 43.29
CA GLU A 14 41.21 10.30 44.50
C GLU A 14 42.13 11.48 44.19
N GLU A 15 42.97 11.39 43.16
CA GLU A 15 43.85 12.48 42.70
C GLU A 15 43.08 13.77 42.39
N THR A 16 41.98 13.61 41.67
CA THR A 16 41.08 14.70 41.30
C THR A 16 40.37 15.26 42.52
N ARG A 17 39.97 14.42 43.48
CA ARG A 17 39.39 14.88 44.75
C ARG A 17 40.38 15.77 45.52
N TYR A 18 41.65 15.38 45.61
CA TYR A 18 42.67 16.24 46.25
C TYR A 18 42.86 17.55 45.49
N THR A 19 42.90 17.49 44.16
CA THR A 19 43.03 18.69 43.30
C THR A 19 41.88 19.66 43.51
N ILE A 20 40.65 19.16 43.64
CA ILE A 20 39.47 19.95 43.96
C ILE A 20 39.60 20.63 45.32
N ILE A 21 40.06 19.91 46.35
CA ILE A 21 40.28 20.48 47.70
C ILE A 21 41.37 21.56 47.67
N ASP A 22 42.47 21.33 46.96
CA ASP A 22 43.53 22.32 46.80
C ASP A 22 43.07 23.57 46.05
N PHE A 23 42.27 23.40 44.99
CA PHE A 23 41.70 24.52 44.24
C PHE A 23 40.78 25.38 45.11
N VAL A 24 39.88 24.75 45.87
CA VAL A 24 38.94 25.45 46.75
C VAL A 24 39.67 26.17 47.91
N TYR A 25 40.74 25.57 48.44
CA TYR A 25 41.53 26.22 49.49
C TYR A 25 42.40 27.38 48.95
N ASN A 26 43.17 27.15 47.88
CA ASN A 26 44.15 28.13 47.39
C ASN A 26 43.52 29.24 46.55
N ASN A 27 42.50 28.92 45.74
CA ASN A 27 41.93 29.87 44.77
C ASN A 27 40.63 30.50 45.26
N LYS A 28 39.85 29.80 46.08
CA LYS A 28 38.58 30.30 46.63
C LYS A 28 38.68 30.78 48.08
N GLY A 29 39.83 30.57 48.75
CA GLY A 29 40.08 31.04 50.12
C GLY A 29 39.21 30.38 51.19
N VAL A 30 38.66 29.19 50.91
CA VAL A 30 37.73 28.49 51.81
C VAL A 30 38.45 27.99 53.05
N LYS A 31 37.88 28.27 54.24
CA LYS A 31 38.50 27.91 55.52
C LYS A 31 38.18 26.46 55.89
N PRO A 32 39.00 25.81 56.74
CA PRO A 32 38.72 24.44 57.19
C PRO A 32 37.31 24.24 57.76
N LYS A 33 36.79 25.25 58.48
CA LYS A 33 35.45 25.23 59.07
C LYS A 33 34.33 25.13 58.02
N ASP A 34 34.53 25.74 56.85
CA ASP A 34 33.53 25.78 55.76
C ASP A 34 33.41 24.41 55.06
N LEU A 35 34.47 23.59 55.12
CA LEU A 35 34.49 22.20 54.67
C LEU A 35 34.08 21.21 55.78
N GLY A 36 33.74 21.70 56.99
CA GLY A 36 33.36 20.87 58.13
C GLY A 36 34.51 20.11 58.78
N VAL A 37 35.77 20.55 58.60
CA VAL A 37 36.97 19.86 59.10
C VAL A 37 37.86 20.76 59.97
N THR A 38 38.72 20.16 60.79
CA THR A 38 39.72 20.92 61.55
C THR A 38 40.91 21.30 60.67
N GLY A 39 41.65 22.35 61.04
CA GLY A 39 42.82 22.79 60.27
C GLY A 39 43.93 21.74 60.16
N ALA A 40 44.11 20.93 61.21
CA ALA A 40 45.04 19.79 61.18
C ALA A 40 44.58 18.71 60.19
N TYR A 41 43.27 18.40 60.17
CA TYR A 41 42.70 17.41 59.26
C TYR A 41 42.77 17.86 57.79
N LEU A 42 42.52 19.15 57.51
CA LEU A 42 42.68 19.69 56.16
C LEU A 42 44.14 19.59 55.68
N ARG A 43 45.12 19.82 56.56
CA ARG A 43 46.54 19.64 56.23
C ARG A 43 46.86 18.18 55.87
N MET A 44 46.29 17.21 56.59
CA MET A 44 46.46 15.79 56.29
C MET A 44 45.83 15.40 54.95
N LEU A 45 44.64 15.94 54.62
CA LEU A 45 43.98 15.74 53.33
C LEU A 45 44.84 16.28 52.17
N ARG A 46 45.34 17.51 52.28
CA ARG A 46 46.19 18.14 51.25
C ARG A 46 47.54 17.42 51.07
N ASN A 47 48.07 16.86 52.15
CA ASN A 47 49.29 16.05 52.13
C ASN A 47 49.04 14.58 51.71
N ARG A 48 47.81 14.23 51.29
CA ARG A 48 47.43 12.88 50.82
C ARG A 48 47.62 11.78 51.87
N GLN A 49 47.64 12.16 53.15
CA GLN A 49 47.78 11.24 54.27
C GLN A 49 46.44 10.60 54.66
N VAL A 50 45.32 11.21 54.23
CA VAL A 50 43.95 10.77 54.52
C VAL A 50 43.11 10.94 53.26
N ARG A 51 42.20 9.98 53.01
CA ARG A 51 41.28 10.00 51.87
C ARG A 51 40.22 11.11 51.98
N VAL A 52 39.92 11.78 50.87
CA VAL A 52 38.79 12.72 50.78
C VAL A 52 37.47 11.95 50.71
N SER A 53 36.68 12.04 51.78
CA SER A 53 35.32 11.47 51.82
C SER A 53 34.34 12.21 50.91
N ASP A 54 33.28 11.54 50.47
CA ASP A 54 32.26 12.12 49.59
C ASP A 54 31.55 13.33 50.23
N ASN A 55 31.40 13.32 51.55
CA ASN A 55 30.84 14.46 52.29
C ASN A 55 31.73 15.70 52.18
N ILE A 56 33.04 15.55 52.35
CA ILE A 56 34.00 16.65 52.25
C ILE A 56 34.10 17.14 50.80
N LEU A 57 34.07 16.22 49.84
CA LEU A 57 34.05 16.55 48.42
C LEU A 57 32.77 17.32 48.04
N CYS A 58 31.59 16.88 48.50
CA CYS A 58 30.34 17.59 48.25
C CYS A 58 30.35 19.01 48.85
N GLN A 59 30.91 19.21 50.06
CA GLN A 59 31.04 20.57 50.61
C GLN A 59 32.01 21.43 49.79
N ALA A 60 33.10 20.87 49.28
CA ALA A 60 34.03 21.59 48.42
C ALA A 60 33.39 21.98 47.07
N LEU A 61 32.62 21.09 46.46
CA LEU A 61 31.95 21.31 45.16
C LEU A 61 30.96 22.48 45.19
N LYS A 62 30.35 22.81 46.34
CA LYS A 62 29.48 23.98 46.49
C LYS A 62 30.18 25.30 46.18
N PHE A 63 31.51 25.37 46.36
CA PHE A 63 32.30 26.57 46.11
C PHE A 63 32.87 26.67 44.70
N ILE A 64 32.53 25.71 43.82
CA ILE A 64 33.06 25.61 42.45
C ILE A 64 31.91 25.89 41.47
N THR A 65 32.23 26.53 40.34
CA THR A 65 31.29 26.70 39.22
C THR A 65 31.35 25.51 38.26
N GLU A 66 30.34 25.31 37.43
CA GLU A 66 30.33 24.19 36.47
C GLU A 66 31.51 24.25 35.50
N ASP A 67 31.88 25.45 35.03
CA ASP A 67 33.02 25.63 34.12
C ASP A 67 34.37 25.34 34.79
N GLU A 68 34.52 25.73 36.05
CA GLU A 68 35.72 25.40 36.85
C GLU A 68 35.81 23.90 37.10
N LEU A 69 34.68 23.24 37.37
CA LEU A 69 34.64 21.80 37.53
C LEU A 69 34.99 21.08 36.22
N LYS A 70 34.48 21.54 35.07
CA LYS A 70 34.87 21.00 33.76
C LYS A 70 36.37 21.08 33.53
N LEU A 71 36.99 22.20 33.90
CA LEU A 71 38.43 22.39 33.77
C LEU A 71 39.21 21.42 34.66
N LEU A 72 38.79 21.27 35.92
CA LEU A 72 39.42 20.36 36.90
C LEU A 72 39.25 18.88 36.53
N LEU A 73 38.12 18.53 35.90
CA LEU A 73 37.81 17.17 35.45
C LEU A 73 38.27 16.87 34.01
N LYS A 74 39.06 17.77 33.39
CA LYS A 74 39.52 17.63 32.00
C LYS A 74 38.38 17.38 31.00
N GLY A 75 37.23 18.02 31.24
CA GLY A 75 36.06 18.00 30.37
C GLY A 75 35.03 16.90 30.64
N ILE A 76 35.32 15.89 31.47
CA ILE A 76 34.38 14.79 31.74
C ILE A 76 33.72 15.00 33.10
N ILE A 77 32.47 15.47 33.12
CA ILE A 77 31.66 15.53 34.33
C ILE A 77 30.94 14.18 34.51
N PRO A 78 31.17 13.44 35.62
CA PRO A 78 30.42 12.24 35.91
C PRO A 78 29.02 12.62 36.41
N GLU A 79 28.04 12.60 35.51
CA GLU A 79 26.63 12.89 35.83
C GLU A 79 25.98 11.71 36.57
N ALA A 80 25.11 12.02 37.54
CA ALA A 80 24.28 11.02 38.19
C ALA A 80 23.27 10.44 37.18
N ARG A 81 23.01 9.13 37.24
CA ARG A 81 21.98 8.51 36.40
C ARG A 81 20.62 9.08 36.77
N ALA A 82 19.91 9.66 35.80
CA ALA A 82 18.54 10.11 35.98
C ALA A 82 17.62 8.96 36.39
N THR A 83 16.70 9.22 37.32
CA THR A 83 15.66 8.25 37.70
C THR A 83 14.47 8.33 36.74
N PHE A 84 13.63 7.30 36.69
CA PHE A 84 12.40 7.33 35.90
C PHE A 84 11.47 8.50 36.27
N ASN A 85 11.44 8.88 37.55
CA ASN A 85 10.65 10.02 38.01
C ASN A 85 11.17 11.37 37.48
N ASP A 86 12.48 11.50 37.29
CA ASP A 86 13.08 12.70 36.71
C ASP A 86 12.69 12.84 35.23
N ILE A 87 12.70 11.73 34.49
CA ILE A 87 12.26 11.69 33.09
C ILE A 87 10.78 12.11 33.00
N VAL A 88 9.90 11.54 33.83
CA VAL A 88 8.47 11.88 33.86
C VAL A 88 8.28 13.36 34.19
N ARG A 89 9.05 13.90 35.13
CA ARG A 89 8.99 15.32 35.50
C ARG A 89 9.42 16.23 34.35
N VAL A 90 10.50 15.89 33.66
CA VAL A 90 10.97 16.65 32.48
C VAL A 90 9.89 16.66 31.38
N VAL A 91 9.28 15.52 31.08
CA VAL A 91 8.21 15.41 30.08
C VAL A 91 6.95 16.17 30.52
N ALA A 92 6.56 16.10 31.80
CA ALA A 92 5.42 16.83 32.34
C ALA A 92 5.63 18.35 32.25
N THR A 93 6.84 18.83 32.54
CA THR A 93 7.21 20.25 32.40
C THR A 93 7.15 20.70 30.94
N ALA A 94 7.75 19.94 30.01
CA ALA A 94 7.69 20.24 28.57
C ALA A 94 6.27 20.25 27.99
N ARG A 95 5.33 19.53 28.62
CA ARG A 95 3.92 19.56 28.21
C ARG A 95 3.25 20.91 28.49
N VAL A 96 3.62 21.58 29.58
CA VAL A 96 2.99 22.83 30.01
C VAL A 96 3.76 24.07 29.51
N ASP A 97 5.09 24.00 29.47
CA ASP A 97 5.97 25.10 29.08
C ASP A 97 6.54 24.89 27.66
N ALA A 98 6.31 25.87 26.79
CA ALA A 98 6.79 25.85 25.41
C ALA A 98 8.32 25.99 25.31
N THR A 99 8.97 26.76 26.19
CA THR A 99 10.43 26.94 26.15
C THR A 99 11.14 25.66 26.57
N ALA A 100 10.67 25.02 27.64
CA ALA A 100 11.16 23.71 28.06
C ALA A 100 10.93 22.63 26.98
N ARG A 101 9.83 22.73 26.23
CA ARG A 101 9.52 21.82 25.12
C ARG A 101 10.52 21.94 23.98
N GLU A 102 10.75 23.16 23.50
CA GLU A 102 11.69 23.40 22.39
C GLU A 102 13.11 22.96 22.77
N PHE A 103 13.53 23.23 24.00
CA PHE A 103 14.82 22.79 24.51
C PHE A 103 14.93 21.26 24.64
N LEU A 104 13.90 20.58 25.15
CA LEU A 104 13.86 19.13 25.20
C LEU A 104 13.94 18.52 23.78
N LEU A 105 13.19 19.07 22.83
CA LEU A 105 13.19 18.62 21.44
C LEU A 105 14.55 18.85 20.76
N SER A 106 15.24 19.95 21.04
CA SER A 106 16.58 20.18 20.51
C SER A 106 17.59 19.17 21.04
N LEU A 107 17.54 18.85 22.34
CA LEU A 107 18.41 17.85 22.96
C LEU A 107 18.13 16.45 22.40
N ILE A 108 16.85 16.08 22.28
CA ILE A 108 16.45 14.80 21.68
C ILE A 108 16.96 14.70 20.23
N LYS A 109 16.86 15.78 19.46
CA LYS A 109 17.37 15.81 18.07
C LYS A 109 18.89 15.66 18.01
N GLU A 110 19.61 16.35 18.90
CA GLU A 110 21.08 16.35 18.94
C GLU A 110 21.65 15.00 19.39
N TYR A 111 21.08 14.39 20.42
CA TYR A 111 21.66 13.20 21.05
C TYR A 111 20.97 11.88 20.66
N LEU A 112 19.69 11.93 20.27
CA LEU A 112 18.89 10.75 19.93
C LEU A 112 18.36 10.79 18.49
N GLY A 113 18.77 11.77 17.68
CA GLY A 113 18.29 11.94 16.30
C GLY A 113 18.47 10.69 15.45
N ASP A 114 19.65 10.07 15.51
CA ASP A 114 19.94 8.84 14.76
C ASP A 114 19.09 7.66 15.25
N TYR A 115 18.90 7.53 16.57
CA TYR A 115 18.09 6.48 17.18
C TYR A 115 16.60 6.63 16.82
N ILE A 116 16.07 7.85 16.84
CA ILE A 116 14.71 8.16 16.41
C ILE A 116 14.53 7.87 14.92
N GLY A 117 15.53 8.20 14.10
CA GLY A 117 15.54 7.89 12.68
C GLY A 117 15.45 6.38 12.38
N THR A 118 15.99 5.53 13.26
CA THR A 118 15.84 4.07 13.15
C THR A 118 14.49 3.55 13.65
N LEU A 119 13.93 4.12 14.72
CA LEU A 119 12.60 3.76 15.23
C LEU A 119 11.46 4.16 14.28
N GLN A 120 11.66 5.23 13.50
CA GLN A 120 10.66 5.73 12.55
C GLN A 120 10.57 4.91 11.25
N GLN A 121 11.31 3.80 11.09
CA GLN A 121 11.32 3.03 9.83
C GLN A 121 10.26 1.93 9.75
N VAL A 122 9.53 1.69 10.84
CA VAL A 122 8.50 0.64 10.92
C VAL A 122 7.12 1.28 10.95
N TRP A 123 6.27 0.88 10.01
CA TRP A 123 4.84 1.18 10.09
C TRP A 123 4.06 -0.08 10.47
N HIS A 124 3.56 -0.12 11.70
CA HIS A 124 2.59 -1.13 12.11
C HIS A 124 1.21 -0.80 11.52
N VAL A 125 0.74 -1.67 10.63
CA VAL A 125 -0.54 -1.52 9.94
C VAL A 125 -1.65 -2.13 10.77
N THR A 126 -2.78 -1.44 10.86
CA THR A 126 -3.97 -1.91 11.58
C THR A 126 -5.12 -2.22 10.62
N ASP A 127 -6.11 -2.99 11.06
CA ASP A 127 -7.33 -3.21 10.27
C ASP A 127 -8.04 -1.90 9.89
N ARG A 128 -7.98 -0.89 10.77
CA ARG A 128 -8.53 0.45 10.49
C ARG A 128 -7.89 1.09 9.26
N ASP A 129 -6.60 0.84 9.04
CA ASP A 129 -5.88 1.37 7.88
C ASP A 129 -6.36 0.73 6.58
N VAL A 130 -6.66 -0.57 6.62
CA VAL A 130 -7.24 -1.29 5.48
C VAL A 130 -8.67 -0.80 5.21
N GLU A 131 -9.46 -0.54 6.24
CA GLU A 131 -10.79 0.04 6.10
C GLU A 131 -10.76 1.47 5.52
N ASP A 132 -9.86 2.32 6.02
CA ASP A 132 -9.67 3.68 5.53
C ASP A 132 -9.26 3.68 4.05
N PHE A 133 -8.39 2.73 3.67
CA PHE A 133 -8.06 2.50 2.27
C PHE A 133 -9.30 2.16 1.43
N VAL A 134 -10.14 1.21 1.87
CA VAL A 134 -11.37 0.83 1.15
C VAL A 134 -12.31 2.02 1.01
N LYS A 135 -12.56 2.77 2.09
CA LYS A 135 -13.41 3.97 2.09
C LYS A 135 -12.87 5.01 1.11
N ALA A 136 -11.57 5.31 1.16
CA ALA A 136 -10.93 6.26 0.26
C ALA A 136 -11.02 5.84 -1.22
N LYS A 137 -10.89 4.55 -1.53
CA LYS A 137 -11.05 4.04 -2.89
C LYS A 137 -12.48 4.08 -3.39
N LYS A 138 -13.47 3.78 -2.54
CA LYS A 138 -14.90 3.90 -2.85
C LYS A 138 -15.29 5.34 -3.15
N LEU A 139 -14.80 6.31 -2.34
CA LEU A 139 -15.03 7.74 -2.56
C LEU A 139 -14.49 8.23 -3.91
N ARG A 140 -13.39 7.64 -4.41
CA ARG A 140 -12.83 7.93 -5.74
C ARG A 140 -13.57 7.24 -6.90
N GLY A 141 -14.64 6.49 -6.63
CA GLY A 141 -15.44 5.82 -7.65
C GLY A 141 -14.77 4.61 -8.30
N LEU A 142 -13.79 3.97 -7.62
CA LEU A 142 -13.19 2.73 -8.14
C LEU A 142 -14.19 1.58 -8.11
N ARG A 143 -14.06 0.67 -9.08
CA ARG A 143 -14.90 -0.54 -9.16
C ARG A 143 -14.64 -1.45 -7.96
N GLU A 144 -15.71 -1.99 -7.38
CA GLU A 144 -15.64 -2.85 -6.20
C GLU A 144 -14.75 -4.08 -6.39
N LYS A 145 -14.78 -4.68 -7.60
CA LYS A 145 -13.86 -5.77 -7.95
C LYS A 145 -12.39 -5.36 -7.80
N THR A 146 -12.02 -4.17 -8.28
CA THR A 146 -10.64 -3.67 -8.21
C THR A 146 -10.22 -3.43 -6.75
N ILE A 147 -11.13 -2.89 -5.93
CA ILE A 147 -10.89 -2.69 -4.50
C ILE A 147 -10.65 -4.03 -3.81
N ASN A 148 -11.51 -5.02 -4.06
CA ASN A 148 -11.38 -6.35 -3.46
C ASN A 148 -10.09 -7.06 -3.92
N ASP A 149 -9.72 -6.93 -5.19
CA ASP A 149 -8.46 -7.47 -5.71
C ASP A 149 -7.25 -6.80 -5.02
N GLU A 150 -7.20 -5.46 -4.93
CA GLU A 150 -6.11 -4.74 -4.22
C GLU A 150 -6.03 -5.14 -2.73
N VAL A 151 -7.16 -5.17 -2.02
CA VAL A 151 -7.22 -5.57 -0.61
C VAL A 151 -6.74 -6.99 -0.40
N ARG A 152 -7.07 -7.93 -1.30
CA ARG A 152 -6.59 -9.31 -1.22
C ARG A 152 -5.07 -9.38 -1.25
N TYR A 153 -4.42 -8.66 -2.17
CA TYR A 153 -2.95 -8.65 -2.25
C TYR A 153 -2.31 -7.90 -1.08
N ILE A 154 -2.92 -6.81 -0.60
CA ILE A 154 -2.46 -6.09 0.58
C ILE A 154 -2.50 -7.00 1.81
N ARG A 155 -3.64 -7.65 2.08
CA ARG A 155 -3.78 -8.54 3.25
C ARG A 155 -2.84 -9.74 3.20
N ARG A 156 -2.62 -10.34 2.02
CA ARG A 156 -1.63 -11.40 1.86
C ARG A 156 -0.23 -10.91 2.25
N ALA A 157 0.18 -9.75 1.72
CA ALA A 157 1.48 -9.16 2.04
C ALA A 157 1.62 -8.79 3.53
N LEU A 158 0.59 -8.18 4.12
CA LEU A 158 0.60 -7.83 5.53
C LEU A 158 0.68 -9.07 6.43
N ALA A 159 0.01 -10.17 6.08
CA ALA A 159 0.08 -11.40 6.86
C ALA A 159 1.51 -11.98 6.90
N GLU A 160 2.21 -12.03 5.76
CA GLU A 160 3.61 -12.51 5.69
C GLU A 160 4.57 -11.58 6.44
N LEU A 161 4.33 -10.27 6.38
CA LEU A 161 5.14 -9.25 7.05
C LEU A 161 4.75 -9.01 8.52
N ASN A 162 3.89 -9.86 9.11
CA ASN A 162 3.38 -9.70 10.47
C ASN A 162 2.77 -8.31 10.76
N TRP A 163 2.17 -7.70 9.74
CA TRP A 163 1.58 -6.36 9.76
C TRP A 163 2.57 -5.21 9.98
N ASP A 164 3.87 -5.47 9.98
CA ASP A 164 4.92 -4.47 10.15
C ASP A 164 5.60 -4.19 8.81
N LEU A 165 5.38 -2.98 8.28
CA LEU A 165 6.00 -2.56 7.04
C LEU A 165 7.32 -1.84 7.30
N THR A 166 8.41 -2.49 6.86
CA THR A 166 9.77 -1.95 6.86
C THR A 166 10.33 -1.95 5.44
N PRO A 167 11.32 -1.08 5.12
CA PRO A 167 11.95 -1.09 3.80
C PRO A 167 12.60 -2.43 3.45
N ASP A 168 13.18 -3.11 4.44
CA ASP A 168 13.84 -4.41 4.24
C ASP A 168 12.82 -5.53 4.06
N GLY A 169 11.83 -5.63 4.95
CA GLY A 169 10.78 -6.65 4.84
C GLY A 169 10.02 -6.56 3.51
N LEU A 170 9.72 -5.34 3.04
CA LEU A 170 9.11 -5.14 1.72
C LEU A 170 10.02 -5.60 0.57
N ARG A 171 11.32 -5.38 0.66
CA ARG A 171 12.28 -5.81 -0.38
C ARG A 171 12.45 -7.32 -0.41
N GLU A 172 12.60 -7.94 0.76
CA GLU A 172 12.77 -9.39 0.91
C GLU A 172 11.54 -10.13 0.41
N TYR A 173 10.34 -9.77 0.88
CA TYR A 173 9.10 -10.42 0.45
C TYR A 173 8.85 -10.30 -1.06
N LEU A 174 9.15 -9.14 -1.67
CA LEU A 174 9.03 -8.97 -3.12
C LEU A 174 10.12 -9.72 -3.89
N ALA A 175 11.30 -9.93 -3.31
CA ALA A 175 12.36 -10.74 -3.90
C ALA A 175 11.99 -12.23 -3.89
N GLU A 176 11.45 -12.74 -2.78
CA GLU A 176 10.94 -14.11 -2.67
C GLU A 176 9.88 -14.40 -3.73
N LEU A 177 8.89 -13.52 -3.87
CA LEU A 177 7.86 -13.62 -4.93
C LEU A 177 8.45 -13.60 -6.35
N ALA A 178 9.62 -12.96 -6.53
CA ALA A 178 10.33 -12.96 -7.81
C ALA A 178 11.06 -14.29 -8.06
N GLU A 179 11.69 -14.86 -7.03
CA GLU A 179 12.39 -16.14 -7.07
C GLU A 179 11.45 -17.33 -7.32
N GLU A 180 10.26 -17.30 -6.70
CA GLU A 180 9.21 -18.31 -6.91
C GLU A 180 8.59 -18.27 -8.32
N GLY A 181 8.95 -17.26 -9.13
CA GLY A 181 8.42 -17.09 -10.49
C GLY A 181 6.98 -16.57 -10.54
N GLU A 182 6.43 -16.07 -9.42
CA GLU A 182 5.08 -15.51 -9.33
C GLU A 182 4.98 -14.08 -9.91
N GLN A 183 5.49 -13.86 -11.13
CA GLN A 183 5.65 -12.51 -11.72
C GLN A 183 4.36 -11.66 -11.72
N TYR A 184 3.20 -12.29 -11.92
CA TYR A 184 1.91 -11.60 -11.89
C TYR A 184 1.45 -11.25 -10.47
N VAL A 185 1.68 -12.14 -9.51
CA VAL A 185 1.39 -11.88 -8.09
C VAL A 185 2.28 -10.75 -7.62
N LEU A 186 3.59 -10.85 -7.87
CA LEU A 186 4.58 -9.80 -7.59
C LEU A 186 4.15 -8.42 -8.12
N LYS A 187 3.75 -8.35 -9.39
CA LYS A 187 3.25 -7.11 -9.99
C LYS A 187 2.03 -6.55 -9.25
N HIS A 188 1.04 -7.38 -8.99
CA HIS A 188 -0.21 -6.95 -8.34
C HIS A 188 0.01 -6.58 -6.87
N THR A 189 0.86 -7.32 -6.16
CA THR A 189 1.29 -7.02 -4.79
C THR A 189 2.02 -5.68 -4.73
N ALA A 190 3.05 -5.47 -5.56
CA ALA A 190 3.80 -4.21 -5.59
C ALA A 190 2.89 -3.01 -5.94
N TYR A 191 1.98 -3.17 -6.91
CA TYR A 191 1.01 -2.13 -7.25
C TYR A 191 0.08 -1.79 -6.07
N SER A 192 -0.48 -2.83 -5.44
CA SER A 192 -1.45 -2.65 -4.35
C SER A 192 -0.79 -2.05 -3.10
N LEU A 193 0.44 -2.44 -2.78
CA LEU A 193 1.22 -1.86 -1.68
C LEU A 193 1.53 -0.37 -1.92
N LYS A 194 2.00 0.01 -3.12
CA LYS A 194 2.22 1.43 -3.44
C LYS A 194 0.93 2.25 -3.39
N SER A 195 -0.17 1.66 -3.86
CA SER A 195 -1.52 2.23 -3.80
C SER A 195 -1.96 2.47 -2.34
N PHE A 196 -1.73 1.50 -1.47
CA PHE A 196 -2.02 1.56 -0.03
C PHE A 196 -1.20 2.64 0.68
N LEU A 197 0.13 2.62 0.52
CA LEU A 197 1.05 3.61 1.08
C LEU A 197 0.66 5.04 0.68
N LYS A 198 0.34 5.26 -0.61
CA LYS A 198 -0.06 6.58 -1.12
C LYS A 198 -1.39 7.07 -0.57
N THR A 199 -2.30 6.15 -0.22
CA THR A 199 -3.67 6.50 0.19
C THR A 199 -3.77 6.71 1.69
N VAL A 200 -3.10 5.86 2.49
CA VAL A 200 -3.23 5.85 3.96
C VAL A 200 -2.03 6.49 4.65
N LEU A 201 -0.81 6.10 4.26
CA LEU A 201 0.40 6.53 4.95
C LEU A 201 0.82 7.94 4.56
N LYS A 202 0.77 8.29 3.26
CA LYS A 202 1.20 9.61 2.77
C LYS A 202 0.57 10.82 3.51
N PRO A 203 -0.75 10.84 3.81
CA PRO A 203 -1.36 11.93 4.56
C PRO A 203 -0.99 11.97 6.04
N ARG A 204 -0.61 10.83 6.63
CA ARG A 204 -0.35 10.68 8.07
C ARG A 204 1.12 10.91 8.41
N ASP A 205 2.01 10.29 7.64
CA ASP A 205 3.47 10.43 7.77
C ASP A 205 4.13 10.48 6.38
N PRO A 206 4.36 11.69 5.84
CA PRO A 206 5.02 11.88 4.55
C PRO A 206 6.46 11.36 4.51
N PHE A 207 7.17 11.36 5.64
CA PHE A 207 8.57 10.95 5.71
C PHE A 207 8.69 9.43 5.63
N LEU A 208 7.95 8.71 6.48
CA LEU A 208 7.88 7.25 6.45
C LEU A 208 7.28 6.74 5.13
N PHE A 209 6.31 7.47 4.57
CA PHE A 209 5.81 7.21 3.22
C PHE A 209 6.93 7.23 2.18
N SER A 210 7.78 8.26 2.17
CA SER A 210 8.88 8.37 1.20
C SER A 210 9.84 7.20 1.32
N LEU A 211 10.18 6.80 2.54
CA LEU A 211 11.08 5.68 2.83
C LEU A 211 10.50 4.34 2.30
N LEU A 212 9.28 3.99 2.70
CA LEU A 212 8.64 2.74 2.30
C LEU A 212 8.29 2.71 0.81
N TYR A 213 7.81 3.82 0.25
CA TYR A 213 7.39 3.89 -1.14
C TYR A 213 8.56 3.76 -2.13
N ASN A 214 9.74 4.26 -1.76
CA ASN A 214 10.94 4.21 -2.61
C ASN A 214 11.78 2.94 -2.40
N SER A 215 11.46 2.11 -1.40
CA SER A 215 12.18 0.86 -1.13
C SER A 215 12.06 -0.20 -2.24
N PHE A 216 11.00 -0.14 -3.06
CA PHE A 216 10.78 -1.08 -4.17
C PHE A 216 10.15 -0.41 -5.39
N THR A 217 10.20 -1.09 -6.53
CA THR A 217 9.58 -0.64 -7.80
C THR A 217 8.53 -1.63 -8.30
N THR A 218 7.57 -1.13 -9.06
CA THR A 218 6.56 -1.99 -9.70
C THR A 218 7.14 -2.67 -10.94
N ILE A 219 7.09 -3.99 -10.98
CA ILE A 219 7.64 -4.78 -12.07
C ILE A 219 6.64 -4.91 -13.22
N HIS A 220 7.11 -4.66 -14.44
CA HIS A 220 6.34 -4.87 -15.66
C HIS A 220 6.63 -6.27 -16.23
N VAL A 221 5.67 -7.18 -16.06
CA VAL A 221 5.73 -8.51 -16.68
C VAL A 221 5.65 -8.36 -18.21
N LYS A 222 6.74 -8.70 -18.91
CA LYS A 222 6.76 -8.78 -20.38
C LYS A 222 6.11 -10.09 -20.81
N ASN A 223 4.90 -10.01 -21.38
CA ASN A 223 4.23 -11.20 -21.92
C ASN A 223 4.96 -11.72 -23.16
N ARG A 224 5.65 -12.85 -23.04
CA ARG A 224 6.27 -13.58 -24.17
C ARG A 224 5.38 -14.69 -24.75
N ASN A 225 4.08 -14.71 -24.45
CA ASN A 225 3.19 -15.73 -24.97
C ASN A 225 2.92 -15.53 -26.48
N LYS A 226 3.62 -16.31 -27.31
CA LYS A 226 3.24 -16.57 -28.71
C LYS A 226 1.99 -17.44 -28.72
N VAL A 227 0.82 -16.83 -28.50
CA VAL A 227 -0.46 -17.54 -28.55
C VAL A 227 -0.71 -17.97 -30.00
N LYS A 228 -0.79 -19.29 -30.25
CA LYS A 228 -1.19 -19.84 -31.54
C LYS A 228 -2.68 -19.58 -31.75
N LEU A 229 -3.02 -18.55 -32.53
CA LEU A 229 -4.41 -18.20 -32.82
C LEU A 229 -5.12 -19.34 -33.59
N PRO A 230 -6.43 -19.55 -33.36
CA PRO A 230 -7.22 -20.50 -34.13
C PRO A 230 -7.35 -20.06 -35.60
N THR A 231 -7.52 -21.01 -36.51
CA THR A 231 -7.84 -20.71 -37.92
C THR A 231 -9.33 -20.41 -38.09
N ILE A 232 -9.71 -19.81 -39.22
CA ILE A 232 -11.14 -19.53 -39.52
C ILE A 232 -11.99 -20.81 -39.53
N ASP A 233 -11.44 -21.93 -40.01
CA ASP A 233 -12.15 -23.21 -40.05
C ASP A 233 -12.32 -23.81 -38.65
N GLN A 234 -11.33 -23.64 -37.77
CA GLN A 234 -11.46 -24.02 -36.37
C GLN A 234 -12.54 -23.18 -35.68
N LEU A 235 -12.62 -21.88 -35.96
CA LEU A 235 -13.69 -21.02 -35.42
C LEU A 235 -15.08 -21.44 -35.93
N ARG A 236 -15.19 -21.83 -37.20
CA ARG A 236 -16.44 -22.39 -37.77
C ARG A 236 -16.86 -23.68 -37.07
N GLN A 237 -15.91 -24.60 -36.84
CA GLN A 237 -16.16 -25.84 -36.11
C GLN A 237 -16.62 -25.57 -34.68
N ILE A 238 -15.98 -24.62 -33.99
CA ILE A 238 -16.41 -24.19 -32.65
C ILE A 238 -17.84 -23.67 -32.71
N TRP A 239 -18.14 -22.74 -33.62
CA TRP A 239 -19.47 -22.13 -33.75
C TRP A 239 -20.57 -23.17 -34.00
N GLN A 240 -20.31 -24.17 -34.85
CA GLN A 240 -21.23 -25.27 -35.13
C GLN A 240 -21.48 -26.15 -33.90
N GLY A 241 -20.45 -26.40 -33.10
CA GLY A 241 -20.51 -27.21 -31.88
C GLY A 241 -21.06 -26.50 -30.63
N LEU A 242 -21.45 -25.21 -30.72
CA LEU A 242 -22.00 -24.50 -29.57
C LEU A 242 -23.43 -24.97 -29.25
N PRO A 243 -23.74 -25.24 -27.97
CA PRO A 243 -24.98 -25.90 -27.58
C PRO A 243 -26.21 -25.00 -27.61
N SER A 244 -26.04 -23.68 -27.47
CA SER A 244 -27.12 -22.70 -27.36
C SER A 244 -27.02 -21.61 -28.42
N ILE A 245 -28.16 -21.07 -28.84
CA ILE A 245 -28.23 -19.94 -29.79
C ILE A 245 -27.57 -18.71 -29.16
N GLU A 246 -27.73 -18.53 -27.85
CA GLU A 246 -27.09 -17.43 -27.11
C GLU A 246 -25.56 -17.51 -27.13
N SER A 247 -25.00 -18.71 -26.95
CA SER A 247 -23.55 -18.92 -27.04
C SER A 247 -23.06 -18.69 -28.45
N LYS A 248 -23.82 -19.11 -29.47
CA LYS A 248 -23.53 -18.82 -30.88
C LYS A 248 -23.47 -17.32 -31.13
N LEU A 249 -24.48 -16.57 -30.68
CA LEU A 249 -24.48 -15.11 -30.78
C LEU A 249 -23.26 -14.50 -30.09
N TYR A 250 -23.02 -14.85 -28.83
CA TYR A 250 -21.93 -14.27 -28.05
C TYR A 250 -20.57 -14.55 -28.70
N PHE A 251 -20.36 -15.77 -29.21
CA PHE A 251 -19.16 -16.12 -29.96
C PHE A 251 -19.05 -15.32 -31.27
N THR A 252 -20.12 -15.23 -32.04
CA THR A 252 -20.17 -14.48 -33.31
C THR A 252 -19.81 -13.02 -33.07
N ILE A 253 -20.41 -12.34 -32.10
CA ILE A 253 -20.11 -10.94 -31.81
C ILE A 253 -18.64 -10.75 -31.42
N LEU A 254 -18.06 -11.65 -30.62
CA LEU A 254 -16.65 -11.54 -30.25
C LEU A 254 -15.71 -11.77 -31.43
N ALA A 255 -16.06 -12.69 -32.34
CA ALA A 255 -15.24 -13.02 -33.50
C ALA A 255 -15.37 -11.98 -34.63
N GLU A 256 -16.58 -11.46 -34.88
CA GLU A 256 -16.88 -10.51 -35.96
C GLU A 256 -16.54 -9.06 -35.59
N CYS A 257 -16.71 -8.68 -34.32
CA CYS A 257 -16.58 -7.28 -33.90
C CYS A 257 -15.31 -7.01 -33.07
N GLY A 258 -14.52 -8.03 -32.74
CA GLY A 258 -13.30 -7.88 -31.93
C GLY A 258 -13.54 -7.32 -30.52
N LEU A 259 -14.76 -7.43 -30.00
CA LEU A 259 -15.13 -6.83 -28.71
C LEU A 259 -14.43 -7.54 -27.55
N ARG A 260 -14.24 -6.82 -26.44
CA ARG A 260 -13.79 -7.46 -25.19
C ARG A 260 -14.86 -8.42 -24.70
N PRO A 261 -14.48 -9.52 -24.02
CA PRO A 261 -15.45 -10.50 -23.51
C PRO A 261 -16.52 -9.95 -22.54
N SER A 262 -16.38 -8.73 -22.02
CA SER A 262 -17.38 -8.09 -21.17
C SER A 262 -18.28 -7.09 -21.91
N GLU A 263 -17.82 -6.54 -23.04
CA GLU A 263 -18.49 -5.44 -23.76
C GLU A 263 -19.88 -5.83 -24.31
N PRO A 264 -20.09 -7.01 -24.91
CA PRO A 264 -21.41 -7.41 -25.42
C PRO A 264 -22.53 -7.46 -24.37
N PHE A 265 -22.18 -7.64 -23.09
CA PHE A 265 -23.16 -7.69 -21.99
C PHE A 265 -23.55 -6.32 -21.45
N LEU A 266 -22.84 -5.27 -21.87
CA LEU A 266 -23.11 -3.89 -21.47
C LEU A 266 -24.04 -3.18 -22.47
N ALA A 267 -24.10 -3.67 -23.71
CA ALA A 267 -24.97 -3.12 -24.74
C ALA A 267 -26.45 -3.42 -24.41
N SER A 268 -27.26 -2.38 -24.52
CA SER A 268 -28.72 -2.48 -24.56
C SER A 268 -29.21 -2.87 -25.96
N ILE A 269 -30.49 -3.21 -26.08
CA ILE A 269 -31.12 -3.46 -27.38
C ILE A 269 -31.11 -2.20 -28.26
N ASP A 270 -31.19 -1.02 -27.64
CA ASP A 270 -31.20 0.28 -28.32
C ASP A 270 -29.80 0.64 -28.87
N ASP A 271 -28.74 0.06 -28.31
CA ASP A 271 -27.37 0.23 -28.79
C ASP A 271 -27.07 -0.63 -30.04
N VAL A 272 -27.99 -1.50 -30.44
CA VAL A 272 -27.82 -2.43 -31.57
C VAL A 272 -28.73 -2.02 -32.72
N ASP A 273 -28.15 -1.31 -33.67
CA ASP A 273 -28.80 -0.93 -34.92
C ASP A 273 -28.64 -2.05 -35.95
N LEU A 274 -29.61 -2.94 -36.00
CA LEU A 274 -29.65 -4.04 -36.97
C LEU A 274 -30.03 -3.58 -38.39
N GLU A 275 -30.49 -2.35 -38.59
CA GLU A 275 -30.80 -1.83 -39.93
C GLU A 275 -29.51 -1.38 -40.63
N HIS A 276 -28.63 -0.69 -39.91
CA HIS A 276 -27.34 -0.24 -40.43
C HIS A 276 -26.19 -1.22 -40.12
N GLY A 277 -26.46 -2.29 -39.36
CA GLY A 277 -25.46 -3.30 -39.02
C GLY A 277 -24.42 -2.80 -38.02
N VAL A 278 -24.86 -1.97 -37.08
CA VAL A 278 -23.99 -1.24 -36.16
C VAL A 278 -24.29 -1.61 -34.72
N ILE A 279 -23.23 -1.89 -33.94
CA ILE A 279 -23.31 -2.01 -32.48
C ILE A 279 -22.54 -0.84 -31.85
N HIS A 280 -23.23 -0.04 -31.06
CA HIS A 280 -22.65 1.02 -30.26
C HIS A 280 -22.12 0.43 -28.94
N ILE A 281 -20.80 0.43 -28.78
CA ILE A 281 -20.12 -0.04 -27.57
C ILE A 281 -19.56 1.16 -26.83
N GLY A 282 -20.29 1.62 -25.82
CA GLY A 282 -19.77 2.67 -24.96
C GLY A 282 -20.76 3.27 -23.98
N LYS A 283 -20.26 3.52 -22.77
CA LYS A 283 -20.81 4.48 -21.83
C LYS A 283 -20.01 5.78 -22.00
N ILE A 284 -20.69 6.92 -22.14
CA ILE A 284 -20.03 8.24 -22.15
C ILE A 284 -19.22 8.37 -20.85
N THR A 285 -17.90 8.40 -20.96
CA THR A 285 -17.01 8.78 -19.86
C THR A 285 -16.01 9.80 -20.41
N GLU A 286 -15.52 10.72 -19.58
CA GLU A 286 -14.63 11.83 -19.98
C GLU A 286 -13.43 11.41 -20.84
N THR A 287 -13.00 10.16 -20.75
CA THR A 287 -11.79 9.65 -21.44
C THR A 287 -12.06 8.59 -22.51
N LYS A 288 -13.31 8.17 -22.74
CA LYS A 288 -13.62 7.16 -23.78
C LYS A 288 -14.77 7.61 -24.67
N ARG A 289 -14.43 7.88 -25.93
CA ARG A 289 -15.36 8.14 -27.03
C ARG A 289 -16.01 6.81 -27.46
N VAL A 290 -17.25 6.87 -27.90
CA VAL A 290 -18.08 5.72 -28.32
C VAL A 290 -17.32 4.92 -29.39
N PHE A 291 -17.17 3.61 -29.18
CA PHE A 291 -16.65 2.70 -30.20
C PHE A 291 -17.83 2.11 -30.96
N ILE A 292 -17.72 2.10 -32.28
CA ILE A 292 -18.71 1.49 -33.15
C ILE A 292 -18.12 0.18 -33.68
N ALA A 293 -18.91 -0.89 -33.67
CA ALA A 293 -18.59 -2.14 -34.33
C ALA A 293 -19.59 -2.45 -35.43
N PHE A 294 -19.12 -3.09 -36.50
CA PHE A 294 -19.95 -3.45 -37.65
C PHE A 294 -20.28 -4.94 -37.65
N LEU A 295 -21.46 -5.26 -38.16
CA LEU A 295 -21.94 -6.61 -38.40
C LEU A 295 -22.14 -6.82 -39.90
N ARG A 296 -21.82 -8.02 -40.38
CA ARG A 296 -22.11 -8.40 -41.75
C ARG A 296 -23.60 -8.65 -41.96
N PRO A 297 -24.16 -8.38 -43.16
CA PRO A 297 -25.58 -8.59 -43.45
C PRO A 297 -26.08 -10.01 -43.11
N GLU A 298 -25.28 -11.04 -43.35
CA GLU A 298 -25.69 -12.42 -43.06
C GLU A 298 -25.84 -12.68 -41.56
N VAL A 299 -25.03 -12.00 -40.74
CA VAL A 299 -25.11 -12.09 -39.27
C VAL A 299 -26.34 -11.34 -38.78
N ILE A 300 -26.65 -10.18 -39.36
CA ILE A 300 -27.85 -9.39 -39.03
C ILE A 300 -29.11 -10.24 -39.28
N GLU A 301 -29.22 -10.85 -40.46
CA GLU A 301 -30.37 -11.69 -40.80
C GLU A 301 -30.48 -12.89 -39.88
N TRP A 302 -29.35 -13.53 -39.55
CA TRP A 302 -29.32 -14.62 -38.58
C TRP A 302 -29.75 -14.17 -37.17
N ILE A 303 -29.33 -12.99 -36.72
CA ILE A 303 -29.74 -12.42 -35.42
C ILE A 303 -31.25 -12.19 -35.40
N LYS A 304 -31.80 -11.56 -36.44
CA LYS A 304 -33.24 -11.26 -36.56
C LYS A 304 -34.07 -12.55 -36.54
N ARG A 305 -33.63 -13.58 -37.27
CA ARG A 305 -34.37 -14.84 -37.44
C ARG A 305 -34.25 -15.81 -36.27
N GLU A 306 -33.04 -15.99 -35.74
CA GLU A 306 -32.75 -17.08 -34.78
C GLU A 306 -32.63 -16.56 -33.34
N TYR A 307 -31.94 -15.43 -33.14
CA TYR A 307 -31.61 -14.97 -31.79
C TYR A 307 -32.72 -14.15 -31.13
N LEU A 308 -33.26 -13.13 -31.81
CA LEU A 308 -34.26 -12.23 -31.22
C LEU A 308 -35.49 -12.99 -30.70
N PRO A 309 -36.04 -14.00 -31.41
CA PRO A 309 -37.17 -14.76 -30.89
C PRO A 309 -36.87 -15.50 -29.57
N VAL A 310 -35.66 -16.07 -29.44
CA VAL A 310 -35.22 -16.76 -28.21
C VAL A 310 -35.08 -15.76 -27.06
N ARG A 311 -34.48 -14.60 -27.32
CA ARG A 311 -34.36 -13.51 -26.35
C ARG A 311 -35.73 -13.04 -25.86
N GLU A 312 -36.66 -12.78 -26.78
CA GLU A 312 -38.01 -12.33 -26.45
C GLU A 312 -38.78 -13.37 -25.64
N SER A 313 -38.69 -14.65 -26.01
CA SER A 313 -39.31 -15.75 -25.27
C SER A 313 -38.81 -15.81 -23.83
N LEU A 314 -37.50 -15.66 -23.60
CA LEU A 314 -36.93 -15.60 -22.25
C LEU A 314 -37.48 -14.41 -21.46
N ILE A 315 -37.49 -13.21 -22.07
CA ILE A 315 -37.94 -11.99 -21.40
C ILE A 315 -39.42 -12.14 -21.02
N ARG A 316 -40.28 -12.61 -21.92
CA ARG A 316 -41.70 -12.86 -21.64
C ARG A 316 -41.87 -13.85 -20.49
N ALA A 317 -41.24 -15.03 -20.57
CA ALA A 317 -41.33 -16.05 -19.53
C ALA A 317 -40.88 -15.53 -18.14
N LYS A 318 -39.82 -14.72 -18.09
CA LYS A 318 -39.33 -14.13 -16.84
C LYS A 318 -40.23 -13.02 -16.31
N LEU A 319 -40.75 -12.16 -17.19
CA LEU A 319 -41.70 -11.12 -16.81
C LEU A 319 -43.01 -11.71 -16.30
N ASP A 320 -43.50 -12.79 -16.89
CA ASP A 320 -44.74 -13.45 -16.48
C ASP A 320 -44.61 -14.09 -15.09
N VAL A 321 -43.47 -14.74 -14.80
CA VAL A 321 -43.16 -15.28 -13.47
C VAL A 321 -43.04 -14.17 -12.41
N LEU A 322 -42.47 -13.02 -12.76
CA LEU A 322 -42.28 -11.90 -11.83
C LEU A 322 -43.57 -11.11 -11.58
N LYS A 323 -44.42 -10.95 -12.60
CA LYS A 323 -45.78 -10.37 -12.46
C LYS A 323 -46.70 -11.21 -11.58
N ALA A 324 -46.54 -12.54 -11.60
CA ALA A 324 -47.29 -13.45 -10.73
C ALA A 324 -46.83 -13.41 -9.26
N GLY A 325 -45.63 -12.86 -8.98
CA GLY A 325 -44.97 -12.98 -7.68
C GLY A 325 -45.11 -11.80 -6.72
N SER A 326 -45.18 -10.54 -7.17
CA SER A 326 -45.31 -9.37 -6.26
C SER A 326 -45.69 -8.07 -6.99
N LEU A 327 -46.54 -7.28 -6.35
CA LEU A 327 -46.84 -5.87 -6.66
C LEU A 327 -45.54 -5.04 -6.75
N GLY A 328 -45.25 -4.48 -7.93
CA GLY A 328 -44.17 -3.51 -8.14
C GLY A 328 -42.95 -4.11 -8.85
N MET A 329 -42.78 -3.75 -10.13
CA MET A 329 -41.56 -4.05 -10.89
C MET A 329 -40.36 -3.38 -10.21
N SER A 330 -39.31 -4.16 -9.90
CA SER A 330 -38.05 -3.58 -9.45
C SER A 330 -37.27 -3.00 -10.65
N PRO A 331 -36.58 -1.85 -10.50
CA PRO A 331 -35.79 -1.23 -11.58
C PRO A 331 -34.79 -2.19 -12.26
N ASP A 332 -34.26 -3.15 -11.49
CA ASP A 332 -33.28 -4.13 -11.97
C ASP A 332 -33.81 -5.05 -13.08
N VAL A 333 -35.11 -5.35 -13.10
CA VAL A 333 -35.71 -6.27 -14.08
C VAL A 333 -35.88 -5.59 -15.42
N GLU A 334 -36.30 -4.33 -15.44
CA GLU A 334 -36.41 -3.56 -16.68
C GLU A 334 -35.03 -3.31 -17.29
N GLU A 335 -34.04 -2.96 -16.47
CA GLU A 335 -32.66 -2.79 -16.93
C GLU A 335 -32.08 -4.11 -17.47
N TRP A 336 -32.35 -5.24 -16.79
CA TRP A 336 -31.98 -6.56 -17.28
C TRP A 336 -32.64 -6.91 -18.62
N ALA A 337 -33.93 -6.64 -18.77
CA ALA A 337 -34.70 -6.92 -19.99
C ALA A 337 -34.27 -6.04 -21.17
N ARG A 338 -33.73 -4.84 -20.92
CA ARG A 338 -33.17 -3.97 -21.96
C ARG A 338 -31.82 -4.45 -22.51
N ARG A 339 -31.11 -5.33 -21.81
CA ARG A 339 -29.80 -5.82 -22.29
C ARG A 339 -29.94 -6.56 -23.62
N PHE A 340 -28.99 -6.36 -24.51
CA PHE A 340 -28.96 -7.11 -25.77
C PHE A 340 -28.76 -8.60 -25.50
N ILE A 341 -27.88 -8.95 -24.55
CA ILE A 341 -27.61 -10.33 -24.11
C ILE A 341 -28.02 -10.49 -22.62
N PRO A 342 -29.30 -10.78 -22.32
CA PRO A 342 -29.82 -10.90 -20.95
C PRO A 342 -29.55 -12.29 -20.31
N PHE A 343 -28.44 -12.94 -20.66
CA PHE A 343 -28.12 -14.31 -20.25
C PHE A 343 -26.97 -14.39 -19.25
N ASN A 344 -26.85 -15.52 -18.56
CA ASN A 344 -25.77 -15.72 -17.58
C ASN A 344 -24.40 -15.77 -18.28
N ARG A 345 -23.57 -14.75 -18.02
CA ARG A 345 -22.24 -14.60 -18.61
C ARG A 345 -21.33 -15.80 -18.35
N GLU A 346 -21.27 -16.30 -17.12
CA GLU A 346 -20.36 -17.40 -16.77
C GLU A 346 -20.77 -18.70 -17.47
N ARG A 347 -22.09 -18.93 -17.62
CA ARG A 347 -22.62 -20.06 -18.40
C ARG A 347 -22.14 -19.99 -19.86
N LEU A 348 -22.36 -18.87 -20.55
CA LEU A 348 -21.98 -18.70 -21.96
C LEU A 348 -20.46 -18.82 -22.17
N ARG A 349 -19.66 -18.24 -21.27
CA ARG A 349 -18.19 -18.37 -21.32
C ARG A 349 -17.74 -19.81 -21.16
N ARG A 350 -18.36 -20.55 -20.24
CA ARG A 350 -18.04 -21.96 -19.99
C ARG A 350 -18.42 -22.82 -21.20
N GLU A 351 -19.60 -22.61 -21.79
CA GLU A 351 -20.03 -23.31 -23.00
C GLU A 351 -19.00 -23.12 -24.14
N ILE A 352 -18.62 -21.87 -24.45
CA ILE A 352 -17.62 -21.59 -25.48
C ILE A 352 -16.27 -22.23 -25.16
N LYS A 353 -15.77 -22.07 -23.92
CA LYS A 353 -14.46 -22.62 -23.53
C LYS A 353 -14.44 -24.15 -23.62
N ASN A 354 -15.53 -24.81 -23.27
CA ASN A 354 -15.64 -26.27 -23.33
C ASN A 354 -15.66 -26.76 -24.78
N THR A 355 -16.51 -26.18 -25.64
CA THR A 355 -16.56 -26.51 -27.06
C THR A 355 -15.22 -26.21 -27.75
N ALA A 356 -14.61 -25.07 -27.46
CA ALA A 356 -13.31 -24.70 -28.01
C ALA A 356 -12.19 -25.66 -27.56
N LYS A 357 -12.23 -26.14 -26.32
CA LYS A 357 -11.27 -27.14 -25.83
C LYS A 357 -11.39 -28.47 -26.59
N GLN A 358 -12.60 -28.89 -26.93
CA GLN A 358 -12.85 -30.10 -27.72
C GLN A 358 -12.32 -29.96 -29.15
N VAL A 359 -12.53 -28.81 -29.79
CA VAL A 359 -12.07 -28.58 -31.18
C VAL A 359 -10.57 -28.32 -31.28
N LEU A 360 -10.01 -27.51 -30.37
CA LEU A 360 -8.61 -27.07 -30.45
C LEU A 360 -7.63 -28.00 -29.74
N GLY A 361 -8.11 -28.91 -28.88
CA GLY A 361 -7.28 -29.76 -28.04
C GLY A 361 -6.49 -29.01 -26.97
N ARG A 362 -6.81 -27.74 -26.69
CA ARG A 362 -6.11 -26.88 -25.72
C ARG A 362 -7.06 -25.91 -25.02
N SER A 363 -6.60 -25.27 -23.94
CA SER A 363 -7.32 -24.16 -23.32
C SER A 363 -7.48 -23.00 -24.31
N PHE A 364 -8.68 -22.43 -24.34
CA PHE A 364 -9.04 -21.30 -25.19
C PHE A 364 -9.45 -20.11 -24.34
N GLU A 365 -8.79 -18.97 -24.53
CA GLU A 365 -9.20 -17.71 -23.93
C GLU A 365 -10.04 -16.89 -24.91
N LEU A 366 -11.16 -16.33 -24.44
CA LEU A 366 -12.04 -15.52 -25.31
C LEU A 366 -11.34 -14.29 -25.88
N TYR A 367 -10.27 -13.83 -25.25
CA TYR A 367 -9.43 -12.75 -25.76
C TYR A 367 -8.68 -13.13 -27.04
N GLU A 368 -8.54 -14.43 -27.33
CA GLU A 368 -8.00 -14.92 -28.59
C GLU A 368 -8.90 -14.57 -29.78
N LEU A 369 -10.22 -14.48 -29.61
CA LEU A 369 -11.14 -14.04 -30.67
C LEU A 369 -10.87 -12.60 -31.10
N ARG A 370 -10.63 -11.72 -30.13
CA ARG A 370 -10.24 -10.33 -30.42
C ARG A 370 -8.91 -10.24 -31.16
N LYS A 371 -7.92 -11.04 -30.74
CA LYS A 371 -6.61 -11.09 -31.43
C LYS A 371 -6.78 -11.65 -32.85
N PHE A 372 -7.55 -12.72 -33.00
CA PHE A 372 -7.90 -13.29 -34.30
C PHE A 372 -8.55 -12.24 -35.20
N PHE A 373 -9.57 -11.52 -34.72
CA PHE A 373 -10.24 -10.47 -35.48
C PHE A 373 -9.23 -9.42 -35.99
N ALA A 374 -8.40 -8.87 -35.10
CA ALA A 374 -7.42 -7.86 -35.48
C ALA A 374 -6.42 -8.39 -36.52
N THR A 375 -5.87 -9.59 -36.30
CA THR A 375 -4.94 -10.23 -37.24
C THR A 375 -5.61 -10.55 -38.57
N PHE A 376 -6.87 -11.01 -38.57
CA PHE A 376 -7.62 -11.33 -39.76
C PHE A 376 -7.93 -10.07 -40.58
N MET A 377 -8.41 -9.00 -39.95
CA MET A 377 -8.72 -7.73 -40.64
C MET A 377 -7.48 -7.11 -41.28
N ILE A 378 -6.35 -7.09 -40.56
CA ILE A 378 -5.07 -6.61 -41.11
C ILE A 378 -4.63 -7.48 -42.29
N ALA A 379 -4.76 -8.81 -42.18
CA ALA A 379 -4.44 -9.72 -43.28
C ALA A 379 -5.36 -9.54 -44.51
N GLN A 380 -6.59 -9.06 -44.31
CA GLN A 380 -7.51 -8.67 -45.40
C GLN A 380 -7.23 -7.26 -45.95
N GLY A 381 -6.20 -6.56 -45.46
CA GLY A 381 -5.79 -5.24 -45.96
C GLY A 381 -6.50 -4.05 -45.29
N VAL A 382 -7.22 -4.26 -44.20
CA VAL A 382 -7.84 -3.15 -43.46
C VAL A 382 -6.77 -2.36 -42.69
N PRO A 383 -6.74 -1.02 -42.81
CA PRO A 383 -5.76 -0.19 -42.11
C PRO A 383 -5.76 -0.40 -40.59
N GLU A 384 -4.58 -0.48 -39.98
CA GLU A 384 -4.43 -0.68 -38.53
C GLU A 384 -5.12 0.41 -37.70
N THR A 385 -5.23 1.63 -38.23
CA THR A 385 -5.91 2.77 -37.59
C THR A 385 -7.43 2.62 -37.49
N ILE A 386 -8.01 1.71 -38.27
CA ILE A 386 -9.45 1.38 -38.23
C ILE A 386 -9.70 0.17 -37.32
N VAL A 387 -8.72 -0.73 -37.20
CA VAL A 387 -8.84 -1.99 -36.44
C VAL A 387 -8.49 -1.81 -34.96
N ASN A 388 -7.53 -0.94 -34.63
CA ASN A 388 -7.05 -0.68 -33.26
C ASN A 388 -7.72 0.55 -32.64
#